data_AF-A0A3D5AXR8-F1
#
_entry.id   AF-A0A3D5AXR8-F1
#
_cell.length_a   1.000
_cell.length_b   1.000
_cell.length_c   1.000
_cell.angle_alpha   90.00
_cell.angle_beta   90.00
_cell.angle_gamma   90.00
#
_symmetry.space_group_name_H-M   'P 1'
#
loop_
_entity.id
_entity.type
_entity.pdbx_description
1 polymer ?
#
loop_
_entity_poly.entity_id
_entity_poly.type
_entity_poly.pdbx_seq_one_letter_code
_entity_poly.pdbx_strand_id
1 'polypeptide(L)'
;MARVKHAVTVSLWLLTSTGTTLAGETRQLVKMPEPMQEHMLGNMRDHVMALDLILAHLAAKEWTMAADVAEQRLGLSSLDRHGASHMAGFMPKAMQDIGTSMHRAASRFALRAQEGELEPAVAALRDVTAACVACHAGYRIR
;
A
#
# COMPACT_ATOMS: atom_id res chain seq x y z
N MET A 1 35.64 7.21 68.25
CA MET A 1 35.25 7.89 67.00
C MET A 1 34.59 6.85 66.08
N ALA A 2 33.29 6.99 65.85
CA ALA A 2 32.41 5.94 65.31
C ALA A 2 32.48 5.84 63.77
N ARG A 3 32.52 4.60 63.25
CA ARG A 3 32.44 4.29 61.82
C ARG A 3 30.98 4.23 61.38
N VAL A 4 30.57 5.10 60.46
CA VAL A 4 29.24 5.09 59.84
C VAL A 4 29.21 4.01 58.74
N LYS A 5 28.36 3.00 58.91
CA LYS A 5 28.10 1.97 57.89
C LYS A 5 26.92 2.45 57.03
N HIS A 6 27.17 2.72 55.75
CA HIS A 6 26.12 3.04 54.79
C HIS A 6 25.52 1.72 54.28
N ALA A 7 24.26 1.46 54.62
CA ALA A 7 23.50 0.36 54.06
C ALA A 7 22.87 0.82 52.74
N VAL A 8 23.35 0.25 51.62
CA VAL A 8 22.74 0.46 50.31
C VAL A 8 21.59 -0.53 50.17
N THR A 9 20.36 -0.04 50.30
CA THR A 9 19.15 -0.81 49.97
C THR A 9 18.95 -0.81 48.46
N VAL A 10 19.14 -1.96 47.82
CA VAL A 10 18.79 -2.17 46.42
C VAL A 10 17.30 -2.52 46.35
N SER A 11 16.47 -1.58 45.92
CA SER A 11 15.06 -1.83 45.63
C SER A 11 14.93 -2.54 44.29
N LEU A 12 14.56 -3.83 44.34
CA LEU A 12 14.28 -4.65 43.17
C LEU A 12 12.90 -4.30 42.61
N TRP A 13 12.87 -3.43 41.60
CA TRP A 13 11.66 -3.19 40.82
C TRP A 13 11.35 -4.43 39.96
N LEU A 14 10.28 -5.16 40.29
CA LEU A 14 9.72 -6.16 39.39
C LEU A 14 9.09 -5.43 38.19
N LEU A 15 9.77 -5.44 37.05
CA LEU A 15 9.17 -5.09 35.77
C LEU A 15 8.21 -6.23 35.39
N THR A 16 6.92 -6.04 35.62
CA THR A 16 5.89 -6.86 34.99
C THR A 16 5.87 -6.55 33.49
N SER A 17 6.55 -7.38 32.69
CA SER A 17 6.44 -7.34 31.23
C SER A 17 5.01 -7.72 30.86
N THR A 18 4.17 -6.75 30.53
CA THR A 18 2.94 -6.99 29.79
C THR A 18 3.36 -7.53 28.42
N GLY A 19 3.29 -8.85 28.26
CA GLY A 19 3.53 -9.48 26.96
C GLY A 19 2.49 -8.97 25.98
N THR A 20 2.92 -8.18 25.00
CA THR A 20 2.10 -7.83 23.84
C THR A 20 1.80 -9.13 23.11
N THR A 21 0.57 -9.63 23.19
CA THR A 21 0.11 -10.73 22.34
C THR A 21 0.25 -10.29 20.89
N LEU A 22 1.14 -10.94 20.13
CA LEU A 22 1.21 -10.78 18.69
C LEU A 22 -0.13 -11.27 18.13
N ALA A 23 -1.02 -10.36 17.72
CA ALA A 23 -2.26 -10.72 17.06
C ALA A 23 -1.90 -11.64 15.88
N GLY A 24 -2.51 -12.83 15.82
CA GLY A 24 -2.24 -13.79 14.76
C GLY A 24 -2.48 -13.18 13.38
N GLU A 25 -1.81 -13.70 12.36
CA GLU A 25 -1.99 -13.24 10.98
C GLU A 25 -3.45 -13.44 10.52
N THR A 26 -4.19 -12.35 10.42
CA THR A 26 -5.63 -12.36 10.09
C THR A 26 -5.91 -12.27 8.59
N ARG A 27 -4.92 -11.94 7.76
CA ARG A 27 -5.12 -11.76 6.32
C ARG A 27 -5.30 -13.10 5.62
N GLN A 28 -6.23 -13.12 4.66
CA GLN A 28 -6.45 -14.29 3.83
C GLN A 28 -5.22 -14.54 2.95
N LEU A 29 -4.65 -15.74 3.06
CA LEU A 29 -3.61 -16.20 2.14
C LEU A 29 -4.25 -16.50 0.78
N VAL A 30 -3.80 -15.79 -0.25
CA VAL A 30 -4.19 -16.03 -1.64
C VAL A 30 -3.19 -17.01 -2.25
N LYS A 31 -3.64 -18.23 -2.52
CA LYS A 31 -2.80 -19.30 -3.08
C LYS A 31 -2.67 -19.10 -4.59
N MET A 32 -1.44 -18.97 -5.07
CA MET A 32 -1.11 -18.80 -6.48
C MET A 32 0.22 -19.51 -6.77
N PRO A 33 0.43 -20.00 -8.01
CA PRO A 33 1.72 -20.55 -8.43
C PRO A 33 2.84 -19.53 -8.27
N GLU A 34 4.05 -19.99 -7.98
CA GLU A 34 5.24 -19.14 -7.73
C GLU A 34 5.46 -18.06 -8.82
N PRO A 35 5.39 -18.35 -10.13
CA PRO A 35 5.54 -17.30 -11.15
C PRO A 35 4.48 -16.19 -11.08
N MET A 36 3.26 -16.52 -10.63
CA MET A 36 2.17 -15.55 -10.47
C MET A 36 2.34 -14.70 -9.21
N GLN A 37 2.97 -15.25 -8.17
CA GLN A 37 3.36 -14.49 -7.00
C GLN A 37 4.40 -13.44 -7.35
N GLU A 38 5.45 -13.85 -8.06
CA GLU A 38 6.52 -12.96 -8.50
C GLU A 38 5.98 -11.84 -9.40
N HIS A 39 5.12 -12.18 -10.36
CA HIS A 39 4.45 -11.21 -11.23
C HIS A 39 3.63 -10.20 -10.43
N MET A 40 2.80 -10.68 -9.50
CA MET A 40 1.96 -9.83 -8.66
C MET A 40 2.80 -8.92 -7.73
N LEU A 41 3.86 -9.44 -7.11
CA LEU A 41 4.79 -8.63 -6.30
C LEU A 41 5.59 -7.65 -7.15
N GLY A 42 5.90 -8.01 -8.40
CA GLY A 42 6.45 -7.10 -9.42
C GLY A 42 5.51 -5.92 -9.66
N ASN A 43 4.25 -6.19 -9.99
CA ASN A 43 3.23 -5.15 -10.20
C ASN A 43 3.07 -4.25 -8.98
N MET A 44 3.00 -4.81 -7.76
CA MET A 44 2.89 -4.00 -6.54
C MET A 44 4.06 -3.03 -6.36
N ARG A 45 5.29 -3.46 -6.64
CA ARG A 45 6.48 -2.58 -6.58
C ARG A 45 6.41 -1.50 -7.66
N ASP A 46 6.01 -1.86 -8.87
CA ASP A 46 5.82 -0.90 -9.96
C ASP A 46 4.76 0.16 -9.62
N HIS A 47 3.65 -0.25 -8.98
CA HIS A 47 2.60 0.67 -8.56
C HIS A 47 3.09 1.70 -7.54
N VAL A 48 3.91 1.28 -6.57
CA VAL A 48 4.51 2.20 -5.60
C VAL A 48 5.46 3.17 -6.28
N MET A 49 6.24 2.72 -7.27
CA MET A 49 7.09 3.61 -8.08
C MET A 49 6.26 4.60 -8.90
N ALA A 50 5.11 4.17 -9.45
CA ALA A 50 4.21 5.06 -10.18
C ALA A 50 3.62 6.14 -9.26
N LEU A 51 3.24 5.79 -8.02
CA LEU A 51 2.76 6.75 -7.01
C LEU A 51 3.82 7.80 -6.68
N ASP A 52 5.07 7.39 -6.50
CA ASP A 52 6.18 8.31 -6.25
C ASP A 52 6.37 9.33 -7.40
N LEU A 53 6.37 8.85 -8.64
CA LEU A 53 6.46 9.72 -9.82
C LEU A 53 5.27 10.67 -9.96
N ILE A 54 4.05 10.19 -9.69
CA ILE A 54 2.85 11.03 -9.67
C ILE A 54 3.02 12.16 -8.66
N LEU A 55 3.46 11.84 -7.43
CA LEU A 55 3.68 12.83 -6.39
C LEU A 55 4.76 13.84 -6.78
N ALA A 56 5.85 13.38 -7.41
CA ALA A 56 6.90 14.26 -7.92
C ALA A 56 6.37 15.24 -8.98
N HIS A 57 5.59 14.76 -9.95
CA HIS A 57 4.97 15.60 -10.98
C HIS A 57 3.93 16.57 -10.39
N LEU A 58 3.11 16.14 -9.44
CA LEU A 58 2.18 17.03 -8.73
C LEU A 58 2.92 18.15 -7.99
N ALA A 59 4.02 17.83 -7.29
CA ALA A 59 4.85 18.82 -6.60
C ALA A 59 5.48 19.84 -7.56
N ALA A 60 5.85 19.40 -8.76
CA ALA A 60 6.36 20.25 -9.83
C ALA A 60 5.26 21.00 -10.63
N LYS A 61 3.97 20.76 -10.33
CA LYS A 61 2.82 21.26 -11.10
C LYS A 61 2.80 20.77 -12.56
N GLU A 62 3.41 19.62 -12.82
CA GLU A 62 3.46 18.95 -14.12
C GLU A 62 2.22 18.06 -14.30
N TRP A 63 1.05 18.69 -14.35
CA TRP A 63 -0.26 18.05 -14.32
C TRP A 63 -0.46 16.96 -15.38
N THR A 64 -0.06 17.25 -16.62
CA THR A 64 -0.15 16.29 -17.73
C THR A 64 0.75 15.08 -17.50
N MET A 65 1.96 15.27 -16.96
CA MET A 65 2.88 14.17 -16.66
C MET A 65 2.35 13.30 -15.51
N ALA A 66 1.79 13.92 -14.45
CA ALA A 66 1.12 13.18 -13.38
C ALA A 66 -0.04 12.34 -13.92
N ALA A 67 -0.87 12.91 -14.81
CA ALA A 67 -1.97 12.21 -15.44
C ALA A 67 -1.52 11.04 -16.33
N ASP A 68 -0.49 11.25 -17.15
CA ASP A 68 0.05 10.24 -18.05
C ASP A 68 0.63 9.06 -17.27
N VAL A 69 1.43 9.33 -16.23
CA VAL A 69 1.98 8.27 -15.37
C VAL A 69 0.83 7.48 -14.72
N ALA A 70 -0.18 8.17 -14.20
CA ALA A 70 -1.32 7.50 -13.57
C ALA A 70 -2.10 6.62 -14.55
N GLU A 71 -2.49 7.12 -15.72
CA GLU A 71 -3.27 6.32 -16.67
C GLU A 71 -2.46 5.16 -17.23
N GLN A 72 -1.19 5.40 -17.59
CA GLN A 72 -0.37 4.39 -18.24
C GLN A 72 0.15 3.34 -17.25
N ARG A 73 0.43 3.68 -15.98
CA ARG A 73 1.02 2.71 -15.04
C ARG A 73 0.06 2.18 -14.00
N LEU A 74 -1.07 2.85 -13.78
CA LEU A 74 -2.05 2.45 -12.78
C LEU A 74 -3.48 2.40 -13.35
N GLY A 75 -3.80 3.15 -14.39
CA GLY A 75 -5.14 3.28 -14.96
C GLY A 75 -5.66 2.02 -15.65
N LEU A 76 -6.86 2.10 -16.20
CA LEU A 76 -7.47 1.00 -16.96
C LEU A 76 -6.62 0.59 -18.17
N SER A 77 -5.90 1.54 -18.79
CA SER A 77 -4.95 1.27 -19.89
C SER A 77 -3.76 0.38 -19.50
N SER A 78 -3.57 0.08 -18.20
CA SER A 78 -2.51 -0.78 -17.67
C SER A 78 -2.94 -2.22 -17.39
N LEU A 79 -4.25 -2.52 -17.41
CA LEU A 79 -4.80 -3.82 -16.98
C LEU A 79 -4.19 -5.03 -17.70
N ASP A 80 -4.02 -4.95 -19.02
CA ASP A 80 -3.44 -6.03 -19.82
C ASP A 80 -1.96 -6.24 -19.46
N ARG A 81 -1.19 -5.15 -19.29
CA ARG A 81 0.22 -5.24 -18.87
C ARG A 81 0.37 -5.84 -17.47
N HIS A 82 -0.60 -5.60 -16.59
CA HIS A 82 -0.64 -6.24 -15.27
C HIS A 82 -1.15 -7.68 -15.31
N GLY A 83 -1.55 -8.20 -16.48
CA GLY A 83 -1.98 -9.58 -16.64
C GLY A 83 -3.30 -9.88 -15.91
N ALA A 84 -4.21 -8.90 -15.82
CA ALA A 84 -5.43 -9.01 -15.03
C ALA A 84 -6.26 -10.26 -15.35
N SER A 85 -6.38 -10.62 -16.63
CA SER A 85 -7.10 -11.82 -17.09
C SER A 85 -6.48 -13.12 -16.59
N HIS A 86 -5.15 -13.23 -16.60
CA HIS A 86 -4.40 -14.40 -16.16
C HIS A 86 -4.37 -14.52 -14.64
N MET A 87 -4.40 -13.39 -13.94
CA MET A 87 -4.32 -13.34 -12.48
C MET A 87 -5.68 -13.56 -11.80
N ALA A 88 -6.79 -13.18 -12.45
CA ALA A 88 -8.13 -13.16 -11.85
C ALA A 88 -8.55 -14.53 -11.25
N GLY A 89 -8.20 -15.64 -11.91
CA GLY A 89 -8.56 -16.98 -11.47
C GLY A 89 -8.00 -17.40 -10.10
N PHE A 90 -6.93 -16.76 -9.63
CA PHE A 90 -6.31 -17.04 -8.33
C PHE A 90 -6.86 -16.15 -7.21
N MET A 91 -7.52 -15.05 -7.54
CA MET A 91 -7.95 -14.05 -6.58
C MET A 91 -9.40 -14.26 -6.16
N PRO A 92 -9.73 -14.12 -4.85
CA PRO A 92 -11.11 -14.01 -4.43
C PRO A 92 -11.79 -12.81 -5.11
N LYS A 93 -13.09 -12.90 -5.38
CA LYS A 93 -13.83 -11.84 -6.07
C LYS A 93 -13.64 -10.46 -5.42
N ALA A 94 -13.67 -10.38 -4.09
CA ALA A 94 -13.45 -9.11 -3.39
C ALA A 94 -12.06 -8.50 -3.65
N MET A 95 -11.01 -9.32 -3.79
CA MET A 95 -9.67 -8.85 -4.17
C MET A 95 -9.64 -8.35 -5.63
N GLN A 96 -10.32 -9.04 -6.55
CA GLN A 96 -10.45 -8.62 -7.94
C GLN A 96 -11.18 -7.28 -8.06
N ASP A 97 -12.25 -7.11 -7.29
CA ASP A 97 -13.03 -5.87 -7.24
C ASP A 97 -12.18 -4.72 -6.70
N ILE A 98 -11.38 -4.95 -5.65
CA ILE A 98 -10.44 -3.95 -5.10
C ILE A 98 -9.40 -3.56 -6.17
N GLY A 99 -8.74 -4.52 -6.82
CA GLY A 99 -7.76 -4.23 -7.87
C GLY A 99 -8.37 -3.44 -9.04
N THR A 100 -9.53 -3.87 -9.53
CA THR A 100 -10.25 -3.15 -10.60
C THR A 100 -10.65 -1.73 -10.16
N SER A 101 -11.06 -1.55 -8.90
CA SER A 101 -11.40 -0.23 -8.36
C SER A 101 -10.19 0.70 -8.30
N MET A 102 -9.01 0.16 -7.98
CA MET A 102 -7.74 0.91 -8.01
C MET A 102 -7.45 1.41 -9.43
N HIS A 103 -7.56 0.54 -10.44
CA HIS A 103 -7.32 0.94 -11.83
C HIS A 103 -8.29 2.03 -12.30
N ARG A 104 -9.59 1.89 -11.97
CA ARG A 104 -10.58 2.94 -12.27
C ARG A 104 -10.28 4.24 -11.52
N ALA A 105 -9.83 4.16 -10.26
CA ALA A 105 -9.48 5.34 -9.47
C ALA A 105 -8.29 6.08 -10.08
N ALA A 106 -7.28 5.36 -10.56
CA ALA A 106 -6.14 5.96 -11.24
C ALA A 106 -6.54 6.68 -12.54
N SER A 107 -7.44 6.09 -13.35
CA SER A 107 -7.98 6.78 -14.52
C SER A 107 -8.79 8.05 -14.15
N ARG A 108 -9.57 8.01 -13.06
CA ARG A 108 -10.25 9.21 -12.56
C ARG A 108 -9.28 10.27 -12.05
N PHE A 109 -8.22 9.86 -11.34
CA PHE A 109 -7.14 10.75 -10.93
C PHE A 109 -6.50 11.42 -12.15
N ALA A 110 -6.21 10.67 -13.22
CA ALA A 110 -5.61 11.24 -14.43
C ALA A 110 -6.44 12.38 -15.03
N LEU A 111 -7.77 12.22 -15.07
CA LEU A 111 -8.68 13.29 -15.49
C LEU A 111 -8.66 14.49 -14.55
N ARG A 112 -8.66 14.25 -13.23
CA ARG A 112 -8.60 15.34 -12.22
C ARG A 112 -7.27 16.08 -12.22
N ALA A 113 -6.16 15.38 -12.43
CA ALA A 113 -4.85 16.00 -12.52
C ALA A 113 -4.81 16.99 -13.69
N GLN A 114 -5.41 16.66 -14.84
CA GLN A 114 -5.46 17.55 -16.01
C GLN A 114 -6.23 18.87 -15.78
N GLU A 115 -7.10 18.93 -14.77
CA GLU A 115 -7.79 20.17 -14.37
C GLU A 115 -6.82 21.19 -13.75
N GLY A 116 -5.61 20.77 -13.34
CA GLY A 116 -4.54 21.66 -12.87
C GLY A 116 -4.71 22.14 -11.43
N GLU A 117 -5.62 21.53 -10.68
CA GLU A 117 -5.91 21.87 -9.28
C GLU A 117 -5.36 20.81 -8.33
N LEU A 118 -4.45 21.21 -7.44
CA LEU A 118 -3.74 20.28 -6.55
C LEU A 118 -4.68 19.58 -5.55
N GLU A 119 -5.57 20.32 -4.89
CA GLU A 119 -6.45 19.74 -3.86
C GLU A 119 -7.39 18.67 -4.44
N PRO A 120 -8.15 18.92 -5.53
CA PRO A 120 -8.96 17.89 -6.19
C PRO A 120 -8.12 16.71 -6.69
N ALA A 121 -6.93 16.94 -7.24
CA ALA A 121 -6.06 15.87 -7.71
C ALA A 121 -5.59 14.97 -6.56
N VAL A 122 -5.12 15.55 -5.44
CA VAL A 122 -4.71 14.78 -4.26
C VAL A 122 -5.89 14.04 -3.63
N ALA A 123 -7.08 14.66 -3.59
CA ALA A 123 -8.30 14.00 -3.12
C ALA A 123 -8.64 12.77 -3.99
N ALA A 124 -8.48 12.86 -5.31
CA ALA A 124 -8.67 11.71 -6.21
C ALA A 124 -7.57 10.64 -6.03
N LEU A 125 -6.32 11.04 -5.78
CA LEU A 125 -5.20 10.10 -5.54
C LEU A 125 -5.41 9.25 -4.28
N ARG A 126 -6.14 9.78 -3.29
CA ARG A 126 -6.52 9.04 -2.08
C ARG A 126 -7.36 7.80 -2.39
N ASP A 127 -8.20 7.82 -3.42
CA ASP A 127 -8.97 6.62 -3.81
C ASP A 127 -8.07 5.49 -4.33
N VAL A 128 -6.96 5.83 -4.98
CA VAL A 128 -5.96 4.86 -5.44
C VAL A 128 -5.29 4.19 -4.24
N THR A 129 -4.78 4.99 -3.30
CA THR A 129 -4.07 4.48 -2.12
C THR A 129 -5.00 3.76 -1.14
N ALA A 130 -6.28 4.15 -1.07
CA ALA A 130 -7.28 3.44 -0.28
C ALA A 130 -7.47 1.98 -0.74
N ALA A 131 -7.38 1.70 -2.05
CA ALA A 131 -7.43 0.34 -2.57
C ALA A 131 -6.18 -0.48 -2.20
N CYS A 132 -4.99 0.15 -2.18
CA CYS A 132 -3.76 -0.48 -1.67
C CYS A 132 -3.93 -0.90 -0.20
N VAL A 133 -4.45 0.01 0.63
CA VAL A 133 -4.71 -0.26 2.05
C VAL A 133 -5.71 -1.40 2.22
N ALA A 134 -6.83 -1.37 1.49
CA ALA A 134 -7.85 -2.43 1.56
C ALA A 134 -7.28 -3.80 1.16
N CYS A 135 -6.50 -3.86 0.08
CA CYS A 135 -5.86 -5.11 -0.36
C CYS A 135 -4.88 -5.63 0.70
N HIS A 136 -3.99 -4.77 1.20
CA HIS A 136 -2.95 -5.15 2.16
C HIS A 136 -3.50 -5.50 3.55
N ALA A 137 -4.66 -4.95 3.93
CA ALA A 137 -5.36 -5.29 5.16
C ALA A 137 -6.14 -6.60 5.07
N GLY A 138 -6.60 -6.99 3.88
CA GLY A 138 -7.41 -8.19 3.68
C GLY A 138 -6.61 -9.43 3.25
N TYR A 139 -5.53 -9.23 2.50
CA TYR A 139 -4.87 -10.31 1.76
C TYR A 139 -3.37 -10.33 1.96
N ARG A 140 -2.80 -11.52 1.76
CA ARG A 140 -1.37 -11.74 1.68
C ARG A 140 -1.05 -12.79 0.62
N ILE A 141 0.16 -12.68 0.07
CA ILE A 141 0.74 -13.62 -0.88
C ILE A 141 2.02 -14.15 -0.24
N ARG A 142 2.33 -15.43 -0.46
CA ARG A 142 3.48 -16.14 0.11
C ARG A 142 3.98 -17.24 -0.81
#